data_AF-L8YD66-F1
#
_entry.id   AF-L8YD66-F1
#
_cell.length_a   1.000
_cell.length_b   1.000
_cell.length_c   1.000
_cell.angle_alpha   90.00
_cell.angle_beta   90.00
_cell.angle_gamma   90.00
#
_symmetry.space_group_name_H-M   'P 1'
#
loop_
_entity.id
_entity.type
_entity.pdbx_description
1 polymer ?
#
loop_
_entity_poly.entity_id
_entity_poly.type
_entity_poly.pdbx_seq_one_letter_code
_entity_poly.pdbx_strand_id
1 'polypeptide(L)'
;MKFLIFIFVVGHLFSLGSGKAIYKNGISQRTFEEIKEEIASYGDVAKAIINLAVYGKSQNRSYERLALLVDTVGPRLSGSKNLEKAIQIMYQNLQENGLDNVHLEPVKIPHWERGEESAVMLQPRIHKMAILGLGSSIGTPPEGTVCLLSLLCTLLN
;
A
#
# COMPACT_ATOMS: atom_id res chain seq x y z
N MET A 1 -32.37 -45.24 -52.37
CA MET A 1 -33.62 -45.78 -51.79
C MET A 1 -33.31 -47.21 -51.38
N LYS A 2 -33.45 -47.69 -50.14
CA LYS A 2 -34.21 -47.21 -48.99
C LYS A 2 -33.71 -48.02 -47.78
N PHE A 3 -33.37 -47.31 -46.70
CA PHE A 3 -33.53 -47.71 -45.30
C PHE A 3 -33.26 -49.17 -44.91
N LEU A 4 -32.10 -49.41 -44.32
CA LEU A 4 -31.88 -50.19 -43.08
C LEU A 4 -30.36 -50.38 -42.93
N ILE A 5 -29.87 -50.37 -41.68
CA ILE A 5 -28.46 -50.40 -41.25
C ILE A 5 -27.87 -49.01 -40.98
N PHE A 6 -28.22 -48.42 -39.85
CA PHE A 6 -27.28 -48.18 -38.73
C PHE A 6 -28.06 -47.50 -37.61
N ILE A 7 -28.59 -48.34 -36.72
CA ILE A 7 -28.96 -47.93 -35.36
C ILE A 7 -27.65 -47.48 -34.68
N PHE A 8 -27.72 -46.46 -33.81
CA PHE A 8 -26.63 -45.84 -33.04
C PHE A 8 -25.90 -44.65 -33.68
N VAL A 9 -26.62 -43.59 -34.02
CA VAL A 9 -26.07 -42.24 -33.95
C VAL A 9 -27.09 -41.36 -33.23
N VAL A 10 -26.61 -40.59 -32.25
CA VAL A 10 -27.38 -39.76 -31.29
C VAL A 10 -27.81 -40.50 -30.01
N GLY A 11 -26.80 -40.96 -29.28
CA GLY A 11 -26.84 -41.07 -27.82
C GLY A 11 -25.77 -40.15 -27.24
N HIS A 12 -26.20 -38.96 -26.82
CA HIS A 12 -25.79 -38.34 -25.57
C HIS A 12 -24.34 -38.51 -25.07
N LEU A 13 -23.71 -37.34 -24.95
CA LEU A 13 -23.04 -36.87 -23.73
C LEU A 13 -21.72 -37.52 -23.30
N PHE A 14 -20.76 -36.63 -23.07
CA PHE A 14 -19.59 -36.83 -22.20
C PHE A 14 -18.69 -38.00 -22.61
N SER A 15 -18.00 -37.84 -23.73
CA SER A 15 -16.59 -38.22 -23.71
C SER A 15 -15.93 -37.34 -22.65
N LEU A 16 -15.65 -37.91 -21.47
CA LEU A 16 -14.58 -37.40 -20.62
C LEU A 16 -13.33 -37.41 -21.50
N GLY A 17 -13.08 -36.30 -22.17
CA GLY A 17 -11.74 -35.88 -22.45
C GLY A 17 -11.07 -35.85 -21.09
N SER A 18 -10.35 -36.92 -20.76
CA SER A 18 -9.43 -36.95 -19.65
C SER A 18 -8.43 -35.85 -19.96
N GLY A 19 -8.74 -34.64 -19.47
CA GLY A 19 -7.81 -33.55 -19.44
C GLY A 19 -6.64 -34.08 -18.66
N LYS A 20 -5.58 -34.48 -19.37
CA LYS A 20 -4.29 -34.68 -18.75
C LYS A 20 -4.02 -33.36 -18.05
N ALA A 21 -4.07 -33.37 -16.72
CA ALA A 21 -3.53 -32.29 -15.94
C ALA A 21 -2.10 -32.11 -16.47
N ILE A 22 -1.84 -30.97 -17.10
CA ILE A 22 -0.46 -30.50 -17.24
C ILE A 22 -0.08 -30.08 -15.82
N TYR A 23 0.19 -31.07 -14.98
CA TYR A 23 0.96 -30.88 -13.79
C TYR A 23 2.33 -30.47 -14.32
N LYS A 24 2.67 -29.18 -14.23
CA LYS A 24 4.04 -28.72 -14.41
C LYS A 24 4.88 -29.40 -13.31
N ASN A 25 5.28 -30.63 -13.55
CA ASN A 25 6.37 -31.31 -12.84
C ASN A 25 7.67 -30.65 -13.29
N GLY A 26 7.88 -29.43 -12.80
CA GLY A 26 8.98 -28.57 -13.20
C GLY A 26 9.33 -27.56 -12.12
N ILE A 27 9.13 -27.91 -10.84
CA ILE A 27 9.96 -27.30 -9.81
C ILE A 27 11.28 -28.07 -9.89
N SER A 28 12.16 -27.62 -10.78
CA SER A 28 13.59 -27.87 -10.57
C SER A 28 13.89 -27.32 -9.18
N GLN A 29 14.17 -28.21 -8.23
CA GLN A 29 14.81 -27.80 -6.99
C GLN A 29 16.19 -27.31 -7.39
N ARG A 30 16.31 -26.01 -7.69
CA ARG A 30 17.61 -25.38 -7.91
C ARG A 30 18.47 -25.71 -6.71
N THR A 31 19.68 -26.18 -6.98
CA THR A 31 20.59 -26.50 -5.88
C THR A 31 20.98 -25.22 -5.15
N PHE A 32 21.31 -25.32 -3.87
CA PHE A 32 21.78 -24.16 -3.10
C PHE A 32 22.96 -23.46 -3.77
N GLU A 33 23.86 -24.22 -4.40
CA GLU A 33 25.01 -23.67 -5.12
C GLU A 33 24.60 -22.93 -6.39
N GLU A 34 23.63 -23.44 -7.18
CA GLU A 34 23.10 -22.72 -8.34
C GLU A 34 22.50 -21.36 -7.95
N ILE A 35 21.74 -21.32 -6.85
CA ILE A 35 21.15 -20.07 -6.34
C ILE A 35 22.25 -19.09 -5.91
N LYS A 36 23.29 -19.61 -5.24
CA LYS A 36 24.41 -18.81 -4.76
C LYS A 36 25.23 -18.23 -5.92
N GLU A 37 25.47 -19.01 -6.96
CA GLU A 37 26.15 -18.56 -8.18
C GLU A 37 25.32 -17.52 -8.94
N GLU A 38 24.00 -17.73 -9.06
CA GLU A 38 23.08 -16.75 -9.63
C GLU A 38 23.12 -15.42 -8.87
N ILE A 39 23.03 -15.45 -7.53
CA ILE A 39 23.11 -14.23 -6.70
C ILE A 39 24.46 -13.54 -6.87
N ALA A 40 25.55 -14.30 -6.87
CA ALA A 40 26.90 -13.76 -7.04
C ALA A 40 27.06 -13.05 -8.40
N SER A 41 26.39 -13.54 -9.45
CA SER A 41 26.45 -12.97 -10.80
C SER A 41 25.91 -11.52 -10.89
N TYR A 42 24.98 -11.14 -10.01
CA TYR A 42 24.45 -9.78 -9.97
C TYR A 42 25.37 -8.77 -9.27
N GLY A 43 26.51 -9.22 -8.71
CA GLY A 43 27.39 -8.39 -7.89
C GLY A 43 27.85 -7.10 -8.58
N ASP A 44 28.21 -7.16 -9.85
CA ASP A 44 28.68 -5.99 -10.60
C ASP A 44 27.54 -5.01 -10.94
N VAL A 45 26.36 -5.54 -11.27
CA VAL A 45 25.15 -4.73 -11.49
C VAL A 45 24.74 -4.02 -10.20
N ALA A 46 24.74 -4.73 -9.06
CA ALA A 46 24.44 -4.16 -7.76
C ALA A 46 25.41 -3.04 -7.40
N LYS A 47 26.73 -3.26 -7.59
CA LYS A 47 27.75 -2.21 -7.39
C LYS A 47 27.53 -1.01 -8.31
N ALA A 48 27.18 -1.24 -9.57
CA ALA A 48 26.91 -0.14 -10.50
C ALA A 48 25.72 0.72 -10.04
N ILE A 49 24.63 0.10 -9.56
CA ILE A 49 23.47 0.81 -9.00
C ILE A 49 23.87 1.61 -7.74
N ILE A 50 24.61 0.98 -6.82
CA ILE A 50 25.10 1.64 -5.60
C ILE A 50 25.97 2.84 -5.96
N ASN A 51 26.95 2.65 -6.85
CA ASN A 51 27.85 3.72 -7.25
C ASN A 51 27.10 4.87 -7.93
N LEU A 52 26.12 4.57 -8.80
CA LEU A 52 25.28 5.58 -9.42
C LEU A 52 24.51 6.43 -8.40
N ALA A 53 23.98 5.78 -7.35
CA ALA A 53 23.17 6.42 -6.31
C ALA A 53 24.01 7.16 -5.24
N VAL A 54 25.20 6.67 -4.91
CA VAL A 54 26.03 7.22 -3.82
C VAL A 54 27.06 8.23 -4.33
N TYR A 55 27.70 7.94 -5.47
CA TYR A 55 28.83 8.73 -6.00
C TYR A 55 28.57 9.28 -7.41
N GLY A 56 27.52 8.82 -8.08
CA GLY A 56 27.21 9.19 -9.46
C GLY A 56 26.21 10.33 -9.57
N LYS A 57 25.67 10.49 -10.79
CA LYS A 57 24.70 11.54 -11.13
C LYS A 57 23.39 11.52 -10.34
N SER A 58 23.09 10.42 -9.64
CA SER A 58 21.87 10.28 -8.83
C SER A 58 22.12 10.55 -7.34
N GLN A 59 23.31 11.01 -6.97
CA GLN A 59 23.65 11.38 -5.60
C GLN A 59 22.65 12.43 -5.07
N ASN A 60 22.26 12.30 -3.79
CA ASN A 60 21.31 13.17 -3.07
C ASN A 60 19.88 13.26 -3.63
N ARG A 61 19.60 12.71 -4.81
CA ARG A 61 18.28 12.80 -5.46
C ARG A 61 17.12 12.37 -4.56
N SER A 62 17.28 11.29 -3.80
CA SER A 62 16.24 10.80 -2.89
C SER A 62 15.97 11.77 -1.74
N TYR A 63 17.03 12.39 -1.20
CA TYR A 63 16.91 13.39 -0.16
C TYR A 63 16.24 14.66 -0.69
N GLU A 64 16.67 15.17 -1.84
CA GLU A 64 16.08 16.37 -2.46
C GLU A 64 14.61 16.19 -2.79
N ARG A 65 14.21 15.02 -3.30
CA ARG A 65 12.80 14.68 -3.54
C ARG A 65 11.99 14.61 -2.26
N LEU A 66 12.56 14.01 -1.22
CA LEU A 66 11.90 13.95 0.08
C LEU A 66 11.75 15.35 0.68
N ALA A 67 12.79 16.18 0.63
CA ALA A 67 12.77 17.56 1.09
C ALA A 67 11.71 18.37 0.34
N LEU A 68 11.69 18.32 -0.99
CA LEU A 68 10.64 18.95 -1.80
C LEU A 68 9.24 18.51 -1.34
N LEU A 69 9.02 17.21 -1.16
CA LEU A 69 7.71 16.68 -0.77
C LEU A 69 7.32 17.09 0.65
N VAL A 70 8.25 17.05 1.60
CA VAL A 70 7.97 17.39 3.01
C VAL A 70 7.79 18.89 3.19
N ASP A 71 8.70 19.70 2.64
CA ASP A 71 8.76 21.14 2.86
C ASP A 71 7.68 21.89 2.08
N THR A 72 7.28 21.41 0.90
CA THR A 72 6.26 22.11 0.07
C THR A 72 4.83 21.60 0.25
N VAL A 73 4.65 20.37 0.74
CA VAL A 73 3.32 19.76 0.88
C VAL A 73 2.91 19.61 2.34
N GLY A 74 3.84 19.29 3.24
CA GLY A 74 3.52 19.10 4.66
C GLY A 74 2.65 17.84 4.93
N PRO A 75 1.75 17.86 5.92
CA PRO A 75 0.92 16.71 6.29
C PRO A 75 -0.03 16.26 5.16
N ARG A 76 -0.11 14.94 4.92
CA ARG A 76 -0.83 14.32 3.79
C ARG A 76 -1.84 13.26 4.23
N LEU A 77 -2.79 13.66 5.07
CA LEU A 77 -3.87 12.75 5.48
C LEU A 77 -4.71 12.35 4.26
N SER A 78 -5.21 11.12 4.24
CA SER A 78 -6.15 10.62 3.22
C SER A 78 -7.32 11.60 3.02
N GLY A 79 -7.58 11.97 1.78
CA GLY A 79 -8.67 12.89 1.40
C GLY A 79 -8.33 14.37 1.52
N SER A 80 -7.16 14.71 2.08
CA SER A 80 -6.73 16.10 2.18
C SER A 80 -6.26 16.68 0.84
N LYS A 81 -6.39 18.00 0.69
CA LYS A 81 -5.84 18.76 -0.47
C LYS A 81 -4.32 18.59 -0.62
N ASN A 82 -3.62 18.42 0.49
CA ASN A 82 -2.18 18.20 0.50
C ASN A 82 -1.81 16.83 -0.08
N LEU A 83 -2.58 15.80 0.22
CA LEU A 83 -2.37 14.49 -0.40
C LEU A 83 -2.54 14.57 -1.93
N GLU A 84 -3.56 15.29 -2.41
CA GLU A 84 -3.76 15.48 -3.86
C GLU A 84 -2.55 16.16 -4.52
N LYS A 85 -2.03 17.23 -3.90
CA LYS A 85 -0.80 17.89 -4.37
C LYS A 85 0.40 16.93 -4.40
N ALA A 86 0.53 16.07 -3.40
CA ALA A 86 1.60 15.07 -3.35
C ALA A 86 1.50 14.03 -4.47
N ILE A 87 0.28 13.56 -4.75
CA ILE A 87 0.01 12.63 -5.86
C ILE A 87 0.45 13.27 -7.18
N GLN A 88 0.07 14.52 -7.42
CA GLN A 88 0.45 15.23 -8.65
C GLN A 88 1.97 15.39 -8.80
N ILE A 89 2.67 15.79 -7.72
CA ILE A 89 4.13 15.91 -7.71
C ILE A 89 4.79 14.56 -8.02
N MET A 90 4.30 13.46 -7.41
CA MET A 90 4.84 12.14 -7.67
C MET A 90 4.58 11.69 -9.11
N TYR A 91 3.36 11.89 -9.61
CA TYR A 91 2.97 11.57 -10.97
C TYR A 91 3.85 12.27 -12.01
N GLN A 92 4.10 13.57 -11.85
CA GLN A 92 5.01 14.34 -12.70
C GLN A 92 6.44 13.82 -12.61
N ASN A 93 6.95 13.62 -11.38
CA ASN A 93 8.30 13.09 -11.17
C ASN A 93 8.53 11.74 -11.86
N LEU A 94 7.55 10.83 -11.80
CA LEU A 94 7.64 9.51 -12.42
C LEU A 94 7.60 9.59 -13.94
N GLN A 95 6.75 10.44 -14.51
CA GLN A 95 6.71 10.71 -15.96
C GLN A 95 8.02 11.30 -16.47
N GLU A 96 8.56 12.32 -15.81
CA GLU A 96 9.83 12.95 -16.16
C GLU A 96 11.02 11.97 -16.08
N ASN A 97 10.87 10.87 -15.34
CA ASN A 97 11.90 9.85 -15.22
C ASN A 97 11.85 8.83 -16.36
N GLY A 98 10.85 8.92 -17.24
CA GLY A 98 10.66 8.01 -18.35
C GLY A 98 10.35 6.58 -17.89
N LEU A 99 9.64 6.43 -16.76
CA LEU A 99 9.18 5.13 -16.32
C LEU A 99 8.01 4.64 -17.19
N ASP A 100 7.94 3.33 -17.36
CA ASP A 100 6.86 2.70 -18.12
C ASP A 100 5.54 2.70 -17.33
N ASN A 101 4.42 2.85 -18.05
CA ASN A 101 3.06 2.69 -17.53
C ASN A 101 2.69 3.60 -16.33
N VAL A 102 3.08 4.87 -16.33
CA VAL A 102 2.73 5.82 -15.27
C VAL A 102 1.29 6.33 -15.46
N HIS A 103 0.40 5.98 -14.52
CA HIS A 103 -1.01 6.40 -14.52
C HIS A 103 -1.55 6.53 -13.09
N LEU A 104 -2.73 7.15 -12.95
CA LEU A 104 -3.42 7.30 -11.68
C LEU A 104 -4.57 6.30 -11.58
N GLU A 105 -4.78 5.74 -10.38
CA GLU A 105 -5.89 4.83 -10.09
C GLU A 105 -6.85 5.47 -9.09
N PRO A 106 -8.17 5.45 -9.34
CA PRO A 106 -9.15 6.02 -8.42
C PRO A 106 -9.34 5.12 -7.19
N VAL A 107 -9.27 5.71 -5.99
CA VAL A 107 -9.47 5.01 -4.71
C VAL A 107 -10.54 5.71 -3.89
N LYS A 108 -11.53 4.95 -3.39
CA LYS A 108 -12.56 5.46 -2.48
C LYS A 108 -12.08 5.36 -1.03
N ILE A 109 -12.13 6.47 -0.31
CA ILE A 109 -11.67 6.56 1.09
C ILE A 109 -12.69 7.32 1.96
N PRO A 110 -12.70 7.06 3.28
CA PRO A 110 -13.38 7.94 4.23
C PRO A 110 -12.64 9.28 4.33
N HIS A 111 -13.40 10.37 4.47
CA HIS A 111 -12.86 11.71 4.67
C HIS A 111 -13.07 12.15 6.12
N TRP A 112 -11.98 12.43 6.83
CA TRP A 112 -12.01 12.94 8.19
C TRP A 112 -11.12 14.18 8.29
N GLU A 113 -11.69 15.28 8.79
CA GLU A 113 -10.99 16.51 9.05
C GLU A 113 -10.97 16.79 10.54
N ARG A 114 -9.80 17.15 11.04
CA ARG A 114 -9.61 17.53 12.45
C ARG A 114 -10.24 18.90 12.69
N GLY A 115 -11.15 18.97 13.66
CA GLY A 115 -11.71 20.22 14.17
C GLY A 115 -10.88 20.80 15.32
N GLU A 116 -11.44 21.80 16.00
CA GLU A 116 -10.84 22.34 17.22
C GLU A 116 -11.02 21.38 18.40
N GLU A 117 -9.97 21.23 19.19
CA GLU A 117 -9.97 20.34 20.35
C GLU A 117 -9.25 20.98 21.52
N SER A 118 -9.84 20.86 22.71
CA SER A 118 -9.20 21.28 23.96
C SER A 118 -9.75 20.47 25.13
N ALA A 119 -8.94 20.31 26.16
CA ALA A 119 -9.39 19.73 27.41
C ALA A 119 -8.74 20.42 28.61
N VAL A 120 -9.53 20.57 29.67
CA VAL A 120 -9.09 21.15 30.94
C VAL A 120 -9.51 20.21 32.05
N MET A 121 -8.53 19.77 32.85
CA MET A 121 -8.78 19.11 34.12
C MET A 121 -9.31 20.16 35.10
N LEU A 122 -10.49 19.93 35.69
CA LEU A 122 -11.11 20.83 36.66
C LEU A 122 -10.72 20.48 38.10
N GLN A 123 -10.57 19.19 38.38
CA GLN A 123 -10.18 18.65 39.68
C GLN A 123 -9.08 17.59 39.51
N PRO A 124 -8.16 17.44 40.47
CA PRO A 124 -8.07 18.16 41.74
C PRO A 124 -7.51 19.58 41.62
N ARG A 125 -7.03 19.98 40.44
CA ARG A 125 -6.55 21.33 40.13
C ARG A 125 -6.92 21.70 38.71
N ILE A 126 -7.03 23.01 38.46
CA ILE A 126 -7.25 23.52 37.10
C ILE A 126 -5.97 23.33 36.29
N HIS A 127 -6.01 22.52 35.23
CA HIS A 127 -4.86 22.27 34.37
C HIS A 127 -5.29 22.04 32.91
N LYS A 128 -4.70 22.80 31.98
CA LYS A 128 -4.90 22.58 30.54
C LYS A 128 -4.16 21.32 30.13
N MET A 129 -4.85 20.38 29.51
CA MET A 129 -4.27 19.11 29.07
C MET A 129 -3.89 19.18 27.59
N ALA A 130 -2.71 18.67 27.25
CA ALA A 130 -2.37 18.37 25.87
C ALA A 130 -3.17 17.14 25.45
N ILE A 131 -4.09 17.32 24.50
CA ILE A 131 -4.89 16.24 23.94
C ILE A 131 -4.74 16.21 22.44
N LEU A 132 -5.04 15.06 21.85
CA LEU A 132 -5.13 14.88 20.42
C LEU A 132 -6.30 13.95 20.14
N GLY A 133 -7.26 14.42 19.35
CA GLY A 133 -8.42 13.67 18.94
C GLY A 133 -8.00 12.46 18.12
N LEU A 134 -8.55 11.31 18.47
CA LEU A 134 -8.33 10.07 17.74
C LEU A 134 -8.91 10.20 16.33
N GLY A 135 -8.19 9.68 15.33
CA GLY A 135 -8.70 9.63 13.97
C GLY A 135 -10.09 8.96 13.93
N SER A 136 -11.00 9.53 13.13
CA SER A 136 -12.39 9.08 13.02
C SER A 136 -13.28 9.33 14.24
N SER A 137 -12.81 10.02 15.28
CA SER A 137 -13.70 10.48 16.36
C SER A 137 -14.64 11.59 15.88
N ILE A 138 -15.81 11.66 16.50
CA ILE A 138 -16.80 12.72 16.29
C ILE A 138 -16.52 13.90 17.24
N GLY A 139 -16.95 15.10 16.84
CA GLY A 139 -16.88 16.28 17.70
C GLY A 139 -17.81 16.16 18.92
N THR A 140 -17.46 16.87 20.00
CA THR A 140 -18.34 17.08 21.14
C THR A 140 -19.45 18.08 20.79
N PRO A 141 -20.57 18.12 21.55
CA PRO A 141 -21.57 19.17 21.43
C PRO A 141 -20.95 20.58 21.60
N PRO A 142 -21.58 21.65 21.07
CA PRO A 142 -21.07 23.02 21.17
C PRO A 142 -20.80 23.49 22.61
N GLU A 143 -21.58 22.99 23.58
CA GLU A 143 -21.43 23.26 25.01
C GLU A 143 -20.25 22.52 25.67
N GLY A 144 -19.62 21.58 24.96
CA GLY A 144 -18.57 20.70 25.47
C GLY A 144 -19.09 19.58 26.36
N THR A 145 -18.18 18.70 26.80
CA THR A 145 -18.52 17.56 27.67
C THR A 145 -17.68 17.61 28.94
N VAL A 146 -18.31 17.51 30.10
CA VAL A 146 -17.65 17.33 31.40
C VAL A 146 -17.93 15.92 31.90
N CYS A 147 -16.87 15.18 32.24
CA CYS A 147 -16.98 13.79 32.70
C CYS A 147 -15.93 13.48 33.77
N LEU A 148 -16.21 12.46 34.58
CA LEU A 148 -15.23 11.86 35.47
C LEU A 148 -14.34 10.91 34.68
N LEU A 149 -13.02 11.07 34.81
CA LEU A 149 -12.06 10.15 34.21
C LEU A 149 -11.93 8.90 35.08
N SER A 150 -12.29 7.74 34.53
CA SER A 150 -12.02 6.45 35.16
C SER A 150 -10.78 5.79 34.53
N LEU A 151 -9.89 5.28 35.38
CA LEU A 151 -8.74 4.49 34.95
C LEU A 151 -9.12 3.01 35.03
N LEU A 152 -9.21 2.34 33.88
CA LEU A 152 -9.36 0.90 33.83
C LEU A 152 -7.96 0.27 33.71
N CYS A 153 -7.44 -0.23 34.82
CA CYS A 153 -6.18 -0.98 34.82
C CYS A 153 -6.49 -2.47 34.62
N THR A 154 -6.33 -2.97 33.40
CA THR A 154 -6.41 -4.42 33.15
C THR A 154 -5.15 -5.06 33.71
N LEU A 155 -5.26 -5.74 34.86
CA LEU A 155 -4.21 -6.61 35.38
C LEU A 155 -4.08 -7.80 34.43
N LEU A 156 -3.14 -7.73 33.49
CA LEU A 156 -2.59 -8.92 32.84
C LEU A 156 -1.74 -9.64 33.89
N ASN A 157 -2.34 -10.67 34.51
CA ASN A 157 -1.60 -11.74 35.18
C ASN A 157 -1.00 -12.69 34.15
#